data_AF-A0A6B2E5J6-F1
#
_entry.id   AF-A0A6B2E5J6-F1
#
_cell.length_a   1.000
_cell.length_b   1.000
_cell.length_c   1.000
_cell.angle_alpha   90.00
_cell.angle_beta   90.00
_cell.angle_gamma   90.00
#
_symmetry.space_group_name_H-M   'P 1'
#
loop_
_entity.id
_entity.type
_entity.pdbx_description
1 polymer ?
#
loop_
_entity_poly.entity_id
_entity_poly.type
_entity_poly.pdbx_seq_one_letter_code
_entity_poly.pdbx_strand_id
1 'polypeptide(L)'
;DLDKEQIALLKKAFDAFDQEKQGFIEATMVGTILGMLGHQLDQKMLDEVIAEVDADGSGQIEFEEFTTLAARFLVEEDAEAMQAELKEAFRLYDKEGNGYITTDVLREILRELDDKITEEDLDMMIEEIDSDGSGTVDFDEFMEVMTGE
;
A
#
# COMPACT_ATOMS: atom_id res chain seq x y z
N ASP A 1 -7.66 1.33 -8.49
CA ASP A 1 -9.09 1.46 -8.12
C ASP A 1 -9.36 0.65 -6.87
N LEU A 2 -10.27 1.13 -6.01
CA LEU A 2 -10.70 0.41 -4.81
C LEU A 2 -11.49 -0.84 -5.20
N ASP A 3 -11.23 -1.97 -4.55
CA ASP A 3 -12.00 -3.19 -4.75
C ASP A 3 -13.39 -3.14 -4.08
N LYS A 4 -14.25 -4.12 -4.38
CA LYS A 4 -15.63 -4.15 -3.88
C LYS A 4 -15.73 -4.27 -2.37
N GLU A 5 -14.77 -4.93 -1.72
CA GLU A 5 -14.73 -5.10 -0.27
C GLU A 5 -14.28 -3.80 0.40
N GLN A 6 -13.28 -3.13 -0.16
CA GLN A 6 -12.84 -1.79 0.27
C GLN A 6 -13.98 -0.77 0.17
N ILE A 7 -14.68 -0.70 -0.98
CA ILE A 7 -15.85 0.19 -1.16
C ILE A 7 -16.95 -0.14 -0.15
N ALA A 8 -17.20 -1.42 0.13
CA ALA A 8 -18.21 -1.83 1.11
C ALA A 8 -17.83 -1.46 2.55
N LEU A 9 -16.54 -1.51 2.90
CA LEU A 9 -16.03 -1.09 4.19
C LEU A 9 -16.16 0.43 4.36
N LEU A 10 -15.75 1.19 3.35
CA LEU A 10 -15.88 2.64 3.31
C LEU A 10 -17.32 3.09 3.40
N LYS A 11 -18.22 2.42 2.68
CA LYS A 11 -19.66 2.69 2.79
C LYS A 11 -20.21 2.43 4.18
N LYS A 12 -19.78 1.35 4.85
CA LYS A 12 -20.17 1.07 6.24
C LYS A 12 -19.61 2.12 7.21
N ALA A 13 -18.37 2.56 7.01
CA ALA A 13 -17.78 3.62 7.80
C ALA A 13 -18.58 4.92 7.60
N PHE A 14 -18.77 5.36 6.35
CA PHE A 14 -19.56 6.53 6.00
C PHE A 14 -20.97 6.48 6.61
N ASP A 15 -21.70 5.37 6.43
CA ASP A 15 -23.04 5.18 6.99
C ASP A 15 -23.04 5.21 8.55
N ALA A 16 -21.91 4.92 9.20
CA ALA A 16 -21.80 5.00 10.66
C ALA A 16 -21.62 6.45 11.16
N PHE A 17 -21.05 7.33 10.33
CA PHE A 17 -20.87 8.75 10.61
C PHE A 17 -22.08 9.58 10.15
N ASP A 18 -22.67 9.25 9.01
CA ASP A 18 -23.93 9.83 8.51
C ASP A 18 -25.16 9.18 9.17
N GLN A 19 -25.28 9.34 10.50
CA GLN A 19 -26.40 8.77 11.26
C GLN A 19 -27.77 9.33 10.82
N GLU A 20 -27.78 10.57 10.33
CA GLU A 20 -28.97 11.27 9.89
C GLU A 20 -29.33 10.96 8.42
N LYS A 21 -28.51 10.19 7.70
CA LYS A 21 -28.68 9.86 6.28
C LYS A 21 -28.83 11.10 5.40
N GLN A 22 -28.03 12.11 5.73
CA GLN A 22 -27.97 13.39 5.02
C GLN A 22 -27.27 13.23 3.66
N GLY A 23 -26.51 12.15 3.47
CA GLY A 23 -25.75 11.89 2.25
C GLY A 23 -24.36 12.54 2.22
N PHE A 24 -24.00 13.21 3.32
CA PHE A 24 -22.70 13.86 3.52
C PHE A 24 -22.27 13.70 4.98
N ILE A 25 -20.98 13.84 5.22
CA ILE A 25 -20.38 13.98 6.54
C ILE A 25 -19.74 15.36 6.64
N GLU A 26 -19.79 16.00 7.80
CA GLU A 26 -19.10 17.28 8.00
C GLU A 26 -17.58 17.08 7.82
N ALA A 27 -16.92 17.95 7.05
CA ALA A 27 -15.48 17.82 6.77
C ALA A 27 -14.63 17.78 8.05
N THR A 28 -15.09 18.44 9.12
CA THR A 28 -14.45 18.39 10.44
C THR A 28 -14.43 16.99 11.07
N MET A 29 -15.33 16.09 10.67
CA MET A 29 -15.39 14.71 11.16
C MET A 29 -14.35 13.82 10.50
N VAL A 30 -13.80 14.18 9.33
CA VAL A 30 -12.80 13.39 8.59
C VAL A 30 -11.64 12.96 9.45
N GLY A 31 -11.10 13.86 10.27
CA GLY A 31 -9.98 13.54 11.17
C GLY A 31 -10.36 12.51 12.23
N THR A 32 -11.61 12.52 12.67
CA THR A 32 -12.14 11.51 13.61
C THR A 32 -12.31 10.15 12.92
N ILE A 33 -12.73 10.15 11.65
CA ILE A 33 -12.87 8.93 10.85
C ILE A 33 -11.50 8.30 10.58
N LEU A 34 -10.55 9.09 10.08
CA LEU A 34 -9.19 8.64 9.79
C LEU A 34 -8.48 8.17 11.05
N GLY A 35 -8.69 8.86 12.18
CA GLY A 35 -8.23 8.42 13.50
C GLY A 35 -8.82 7.07 13.94
N MET A 36 -10.09 6.80 13.64
CA MET A 36 -10.72 5.50 13.92
C MET A 36 -10.26 4.37 12.99
N LEU A 37 -9.85 4.71 11.77
CA LEU A 37 -9.27 3.75 10.82
C LEU A 37 -7.81 3.41 11.15
N GLY A 38 -7.16 4.15 12.05
CA GLY A 38 -5.79 3.90 12.51
C GLY A 38 -4.78 4.97 12.09
N HIS A 39 -5.19 5.93 11.26
CA HIS A 39 -4.32 7.01 10.80
C HIS A 39 -4.26 8.15 11.83
N GLN A 40 -3.06 8.46 12.31
CA GLN A 40 -2.82 9.67 13.10
C GLN A 40 -2.34 10.79 12.18
N LEU A 41 -3.25 11.67 11.78
CA LEU A 41 -2.91 12.88 11.03
C LEU A 41 -2.78 14.08 11.97
N ASP A 42 -1.72 14.86 11.77
CA ASP A 42 -1.61 16.16 12.40
C ASP A 42 -2.60 17.16 11.81
N GLN A 43 -2.98 18.17 12.59
CA GLN A 43 -4.01 19.14 12.22
C GLN A 43 -3.75 19.81 10.87
N LYS A 44 -2.48 20.09 10.57
CA LYS A 44 -2.09 20.68 9.28
C LYS A 44 -2.35 19.74 8.10
N MET A 45 -1.99 18.46 8.22
CA MET A 45 -2.22 17.47 7.16
C MET A 45 -3.73 17.22 6.99
N LEU A 46 -4.47 17.21 8.09
CA LEU A 46 -5.93 17.11 8.05
C LEU A 46 -6.57 18.27 7.29
N ASP A 47 -6.13 19.51 7.55
CA ASP A 47 -6.62 20.69 6.82
C ASP A 47 -6.28 20.62 5.32
N GLU A 48 -5.08 20.12 4.96
CA GLU A 48 -4.69 19.92 3.56
C GLU A 48 -5.56 18.85 2.88
N VAL A 49 -5.83 17.73 3.57
CA VAL A 49 -6.68 16.65 3.09
C VAL A 49 -8.13 17.09 2.92
N ILE A 50 -8.67 17.82 3.90
CA ILE A 50 -10.01 18.39 3.81
C ILE A 50 -10.10 19.34 2.63
N ALA A 51 -9.14 20.27 2.48
CA ALA A 51 -9.17 21.24 1.39
C ALA A 51 -9.01 20.61 0.00
N GLU A 52 -8.36 19.46 -0.10
CA GLU A 52 -8.23 18.72 -1.36
C GLU A 52 -9.53 17.99 -1.73
N VAL A 53 -10.25 17.49 -0.73
CA VAL A 53 -11.41 16.60 -0.92
C VAL A 53 -12.71 17.39 -0.96
N ASP A 54 -12.85 18.43 -0.14
CA ASP A 54 -13.92 19.43 -0.18
C ASP A 54 -13.63 20.47 -1.27
N ALA A 55 -13.57 20.01 -2.53
CA ALA A 55 -13.16 20.84 -3.67
C ALA A 55 -14.19 21.93 -3.99
N ASP A 56 -15.45 21.74 -3.60
CA ASP A 56 -16.52 22.71 -3.78
C ASP A 56 -16.63 23.70 -2.60
N GLY A 57 -15.90 23.44 -1.51
CA GLY A 57 -15.86 24.28 -0.31
C GLY A 57 -17.19 24.33 0.44
N SER A 58 -18.02 23.29 0.27
CA SER A 58 -19.29 23.13 0.98
C SER A 58 -19.09 22.89 2.46
N GLY A 59 -17.90 22.44 2.88
CA GLY A 59 -17.64 21.95 4.24
C GLY A 59 -18.26 20.59 4.51
N GLN A 60 -18.83 19.96 3.49
CA GLN A 60 -19.53 18.68 3.52
C GLN A 60 -18.78 17.73 2.61
N ILE A 61 -18.51 16.52 3.08
CA ILE A 61 -17.86 15.48 2.29
C ILE A 61 -18.90 14.44 1.93
N GLU A 62 -19.18 14.33 0.65
CA GLU A 62 -20.12 13.35 0.13
C GLU A 62 -19.47 11.98 -0.01
N PHE A 63 -20.28 10.94 -0.24
CA PHE A 63 -19.73 9.59 -0.36
C PHE A 63 -18.70 9.47 -1.51
N GLU A 64 -18.91 10.18 -2.63
CA GLU A 64 -17.95 10.16 -3.75
C GLU A 64 -16.61 10.78 -3.32
N GLU A 65 -16.63 11.94 -2.68
CA GLU A 65 -15.44 12.62 -2.16
C GLU A 65 -14.75 11.80 -1.07
N PHE A 66 -15.53 11.17 -0.18
CA PHE A 66 -15.02 10.25 0.83
C PHE A 66 -14.32 9.03 0.21
N THR A 67 -14.84 8.51 -0.92
CA THR A 67 -14.15 7.42 -1.63
C THR A 67 -12.86 7.88 -2.30
N THR A 68 -12.78 9.12 -2.78
CA THR A 68 -11.52 9.68 -3.31
C THR A 68 -10.48 9.83 -2.21
N LEU A 69 -10.87 10.37 -1.05
CA LEU A 69 -10.02 10.48 0.13
C LEU A 69 -9.51 9.09 0.56
N ALA A 70 -10.43 8.16 0.73
CA ALA A 70 -10.07 6.82 1.16
C ALA A 70 -9.27 6.04 0.11
N ALA A 71 -9.51 6.25 -1.19
CA ALA A 71 -8.69 5.66 -2.24
C ALA A 71 -7.24 6.13 -2.15
N ARG A 72 -7.01 7.39 -1.76
CA ARG A 72 -5.67 7.90 -1.53
C ARG A 72 -5.03 7.24 -0.30
N PHE A 73 -5.72 7.27 0.84
CA PHE A 73 -5.17 6.78 2.12
C PHE A 73 -5.05 5.25 2.20
N LEU A 74 -6.03 4.49 1.68
CA LEU A 74 -5.99 3.03 1.70
C LEU A 74 -4.95 2.46 0.72
N VAL A 75 -4.69 3.14 -0.40
CA VAL A 75 -3.64 2.70 -1.34
C VAL A 75 -2.25 3.03 -0.82
N GLU A 76 -2.05 4.18 -0.16
CA GLU A 76 -0.78 4.50 0.50
C GLU A 76 -0.51 3.57 1.70
N GLU A 77 -1.52 3.23 2.51
CA GLU A 77 -1.34 2.28 3.62
C GLU A 77 -1.03 0.86 3.15
N ASP A 78 -1.67 0.38 2.08
CA ASP A 78 -1.39 -0.94 1.52
C ASP A 78 0.05 -1.00 0.97
N ALA A 79 0.51 0.07 0.31
CA ALA A 79 1.88 0.17 -0.19
C ALA A 79 2.92 0.25 0.94
N GLU A 80 2.72 1.09 1.96
CA GLU A 80 3.66 1.21 3.09
C GLU A 80 3.67 -0.05 3.96
N ALA A 81 2.51 -0.67 4.19
CA ALA A 81 2.41 -1.94 4.92
C ALA A 81 3.05 -3.08 4.12
N MET A 82 2.80 -3.15 2.81
CA MET A 82 3.44 -4.12 1.92
C MET A 82 4.95 -3.92 1.89
N GLN A 83 5.45 -2.69 1.77
CA GLN A 83 6.88 -2.39 1.86
C GLN A 83 7.46 -2.82 3.21
N ALA A 84 6.74 -2.61 4.31
CA ALA A 84 7.18 -3.05 5.63
C ALA A 84 7.26 -4.59 5.73
N GLU A 85 6.24 -5.32 5.24
CA GLU A 85 6.25 -6.79 5.21
C GLU A 85 7.37 -7.33 4.30
N LEU A 86 7.55 -6.75 3.11
CA LEU A 86 8.63 -7.10 2.20
C LEU A 86 10.00 -6.83 2.81
N LYS A 87 10.14 -5.76 3.60
CA LYS A 87 11.39 -5.44 4.30
C LYS A 87 11.69 -6.39 5.45
N GLU A 88 10.68 -6.85 6.17
CA GLU A 88 10.85 -7.90 7.17
C GLU A 88 11.20 -9.24 6.52
N ALA A 89 10.54 -9.60 5.41
CA ALA A 89 10.89 -10.77 4.62
C ALA A 89 12.32 -10.67 4.08
N PHE A 90 12.72 -9.54 3.50
CA PHE A 90 14.06 -9.31 2.99
C PHE A 90 15.12 -9.48 4.09
N ARG A 91 14.89 -8.96 5.29
CA ARG A 91 15.78 -9.15 6.45
C ARG A 91 15.89 -10.60 6.91
N LEU A 92 14.87 -11.42 6.68
CA LEU A 92 14.93 -12.84 6.97
C LEU A 92 15.92 -13.56 6.04
N TYR A 93 16.03 -13.07 4.80
CA TYR A 93 16.88 -13.64 3.75
C TYR A 93 18.30 -13.04 3.75
N ASP A 94 18.45 -11.75 4.04
CA ASP A 94 19.75 -11.09 4.30
C ASP A 94 20.30 -11.47 5.68
N LYS A 95 20.71 -12.75 5.80
CA LYS A 95 21.26 -13.31 7.05
C LYS A 95 22.53 -12.60 7.53
N GLU A 96 23.26 -11.96 6.62
CA GLU A 96 24.51 -11.27 6.91
C GLU A 96 24.29 -9.78 7.25
N GLY A 97 23.12 -9.23 6.96
CA GLY A 97 22.77 -7.83 7.25
C GLY A 97 23.52 -6.84 6.36
N ASN A 98 23.91 -7.26 5.16
CA ASN A 98 24.71 -6.45 4.25
C ASN A 98 23.86 -5.46 3.43
N GLY A 99 22.53 -5.59 3.48
CA GLY A 99 21.58 -4.78 2.72
C GLY A 99 21.30 -5.31 1.30
N TYR A 100 21.76 -6.52 0.99
CA TYR A 100 21.53 -7.22 -0.28
C TYR A 100 21.36 -8.73 -0.01
N ILE A 101 20.65 -9.43 -0.89
CA ILE A 101 20.61 -10.90 -0.93
C ILE A 101 21.36 -11.37 -2.17
N THR A 102 21.89 -12.59 -2.17
CA THR A 102 22.54 -13.15 -3.37
C THR A 102 21.49 -13.67 -4.34
N THR A 103 21.81 -13.71 -5.64
CA THR A 103 20.91 -14.29 -6.66
C THR A 103 20.54 -15.76 -6.37
N ASP A 104 21.44 -16.51 -5.73
CA ASP A 104 21.15 -17.86 -5.21
C ASP A 104 20.03 -17.88 -4.17
N VAL A 105 19.99 -16.88 -3.27
CA VAL A 105 18.95 -16.78 -2.23
C VAL A 105 17.62 -16.35 -2.88
N LEU A 106 17.65 -15.40 -3.80
CA LEU A 106 16.45 -15.02 -4.57
C LEU A 106 15.85 -16.22 -5.30
N ARG A 107 16.68 -17.09 -5.88
CA ARG A 107 16.25 -18.34 -6.53
C ARG A 107 15.48 -19.26 -5.57
N GLU A 108 15.94 -19.39 -4.33
CA GLU A 108 15.24 -20.18 -3.31
C GLU A 108 13.89 -19.56 -2.97
N ILE A 109 13.82 -18.24 -2.81
CA ILE A 109 12.58 -17.51 -2.51
C ILE A 109 11.55 -17.70 -3.63
N LEU A 110 11.95 -17.51 -4.89
CA LEU A 110 11.05 -17.65 -6.05
C LEU A 110 10.49 -19.08 -6.17
N ARG A 111 11.29 -20.11 -5.85
CA ARG A 111 10.81 -21.50 -5.78
C ARG A 111 9.87 -21.78 -4.61
N GLU A 112 10.06 -21.10 -3.48
CA GLU A 112 9.15 -21.23 -2.34
C GLU A 112 7.79 -20.56 -2.61
N LEU A 113 7.78 -19.49 -3.41
CA LEU A 113 6.56 -18.78 -3.82
C LEU A 113 5.78 -19.55 -4.89
N ASP A 114 6.46 -20.11 -5.89
CA ASP A 114 5.83 -20.96 -6.91
C ASP A 114 6.75 -22.14 -7.29
N ASP A 115 6.35 -23.34 -6.89
CA ASP A 115 7.09 -24.58 -7.12
C ASP A 115 7.09 -25.04 -8.59
N LYS A 116 6.35 -24.33 -9.46
CA LYS A 116 6.22 -24.65 -10.88
C LYS A 116 7.18 -23.87 -11.77
N ILE A 117 7.87 -22.85 -11.25
CA ILE A 117 8.85 -22.09 -12.02
C ILE A 117 10.03 -23.01 -12.37
N THR A 118 10.37 -23.10 -13.66
CA THR A 118 11.47 -23.96 -14.11
C THR A 118 12.83 -23.30 -13.85
N GLU A 119 13.91 -24.09 -13.91
CA GLU A 119 15.27 -23.52 -13.78
C GLU A 119 15.57 -22.49 -14.87
N GLU A 120 15.09 -22.72 -16.10
CA GLU A 120 15.27 -21.79 -17.20
C GLU A 120 14.50 -20.48 -16.96
N ASP A 121 13.29 -20.55 -16.39
CA ASP A 121 12.51 -19.35 -16.03
C ASP A 121 13.16 -18.58 -14.87
N LEU A 122 13.70 -19.28 -13.87
CA LEU A 122 14.44 -18.64 -12.76
C LEU A 122 15.70 -17.95 -13.26
N ASP A 123 16.46 -18.58 -14.18
CA ASP A 123 17.65 -17.98 -14.76
C ASP A 123 17.29 -16.71 -15.56
N MET A 124 16.22 -16.74 -16.35
CA MET A 124 15.72 -15.56 -17.06
C MET A 124 15.27 -14.45 -16.13
N MET A 125 14.52 -14.79 -15.06
CA MET A 125 14.08 -13.81 -14.06
C MET A 125 15.29 -13.16 -13.37
N ILE A 126 16.25 -13.97 -12.91
CA ILE A 126 17.45 -13.45 -12.24
C ILE A 126 18.28 -12.58 -13.17
N GLU A 127 18.44 -12.93 -14.45
CA GLU A 127 19.16 -12.10 -15.42
C GLU A 127 18.44 -10.78 -15.72
N GLU A 128 17.11 -10.76 -15.63
CA GLU A 128 16.33 -9.53 -15.80
C GLU A 128 16.49 -8.59 -14.59
N ILE A 129 16.55 -9.15 -13.39
CA ILE A 129 16.62 -8.43 -12.11
C ILE A 129 18.04 -7.94 -11.84
N ASP A 130 19.05 -8.81 -11.94
CA ASP A 130 20.48 -8.50 -11.78
C ASP A 130 21.05 -7.88 -13.07
N SER A 131 20.41 -6.82 -13.55
CA SER A 131 20.76 -6.14 -14.80
C SER A 131 22.17 -5.53 -14.78
N ASP A 132 22.71 -5.23 -13.59
CA ASP A 132 24.05 -4.71 -13.40
C ASP A 132 25.13 -5.81 -13.25
N GLY A 133 24.71 -7.08 -13.12
CA GLY A 133 25.55 -8.25 -12.99
C GLY A 133 26.36 -8.26 -11.68
N SER A 134 25.86 -7.63 -10.64
CA SER A 134 26.46 -7.61 -9.31
C SER A 134 26.44 -8.99 -8.65
N GLY A 135 25.56 -9.91 -9.09
CA GLY A 135 25.32 -11.20 -8.45
C GLY A 135 24.59 -11.06 -7.11
N THR A 136 24.07 -9.87 -6.84
CA THR A 136 23.34 -9.49 -5.64
C THR A 136 22.07 -8.76 -6.02
N VAL A 137 21.07 -8.81 -5.15
CA VAL A 137 19.79 -8.17 -5.33
C VAL A 137 19.57 -7.30 -4.11
N ASP A 138 19.47 -5.99 -4.32
CA ASP A 138 19.17 -5.06 -3.26
C ASP A 138 17.67 -5.01 -2.92
N PHE A 139 17.30 -4.17 -1.96
CA PHE A 139 15.91 -4.10 -1.52
C PHE A 139 14.97 -3.53 -2.60
N ASP A 140 15.44 -2.57 -3.39
CA ASP A 140 14.62 -1.93 -4.43
C ASP A 140 14.38 -2.93 -5.57
N GLU A 141 15.41 -3.65 -6.00
CA GLU A 141 15.31 -4.74 -6.99
C GLU A 141 14.42 -5.89 -6.48
N PHE A 142 14.52 -6.25 -5.20
CA PHE A 142 13.64 -7.26 -4.60
C PHE A 142 12.17 -6.83 -4.57
N MET A 143 11.89 -5.53 -4.38
CA MET A 143 10.52 -5.02 -4.41
C MET A 143 9.91 -5.12 -5.80
N GLU A 144 10.61 -4.69 -6.86
CA GLU A 144 10.12 -4.76 -8.25
C GLU A 144 9.69 -6.20 -8.61
N VAL A 145 10.45 -7.19 -8.16
CA VAL A 145 10.15 -8.62 -8.36
C VAL A 145 8.89 -9.07 -7.63
N MET A 146 8.72 -8.62 -6.40
CA MET A 146 7.61 -9.05 -5.54
C MET A 146 6.31 -8.30 -5.85
N THR A 147 6.39 -7.07 -6.36
CA THR A 147 5.23 -6.27 -6.76
C THR A 147 4.87 -6.45 -8.23
N GLY A 148 5.80 -6.95 -9.06
CA GLY A 148 5.60 -7.17 -10.49
C GLY A 148 5.44 -5.87 -11.29
N GLU A 149 6.04 -4.78 -10.82
CA GLU A 149 6.10 -3.49 -11.53
C GLU A 149 7.32 -3.39 -12.45
#